data_AF-E3QAB5-F1
#
_entry.id   AF-E3QAB5-F1
#
_cell.length_a   1.000
_cell.length_b   1.000
_cell.length_c   1.000
_cell.angle_alpha   90.00
_cell.angle_beta   90.00
_cell.angle_gamma   90.00
#
_symmetry.space_group_name_H-M   'P 1'
#
loop_
_entity.id
_entity.type
_entity.pdbx_description
1 polymer ?
#
loop_
_entity_poly.entity_id
_entity_poly.type
_entity_poly.pdbx_seq_one_letter_code
_entity_poly.pdbx_strand_id
1 'polypeptide(L)'
;MQVSIIAVLATAASLAAALPTNTASPTCGLPGNLHKTKVKAGQTLTAIAERFHSGICDIVSLNKLENPNVIFPGQELLVPVDVCNPDNTSCITPVGEATCVKDGPATYVIASGDTFFTIAQKLGITTDSLTGANPGVAPQSLKAGQVINVPVCK
;
A
#
# COMPACT_ATOMS: atom_id res chain seq x y z
N MET A 1 -67.50 48.68 -28.84
CA MET A 1 -66.87 50.02 -28.81
C MET A 1 -65.66 49.91 -27.89
N GLN A 2 -64.46 50.11 -28.45
CA GLN A 2 -63.13 50.33 -27.83
C GLN A 2 -62.62 49.30 -26.78
N VAL A 3 -61.65 48.46 -27.14
CA VAL A 3 -60.17 48.67 -27.05
C VAL A 3 -59.69 48.79 -25.60
N SER A 4 -58.87 47.84 -25.15
CA SER A 4 -57.56 48.12 -24.53
C SER A 4 -56.72 46.86 -24.34
N ILE A 5 -55.47 47.01 -24.79
CA ILE A 5 -54.32 46.11 -24.73
C ILE A 5 -53.70 46.22 -23.33
N ILE A 6 -53.30 45.10 -22.70
CA ILE A 6 -52.10 45.06 -21.84
C ILE A 6 -51.44 43.68 -22.00
N ALA A 7 -50.25 43.69 -22.60
CA ALA A 7 -49.28 42.61 -22.58
C ALA A 7 -48.40 42.79 -21.34
N VAL A 8 -48.27 41.79 -20.46
CA VAL A 8 -47.19 41.76 -19.45
C VAL A 8 -46.85 40.31 -19.06
N LEU A 9 -45.63 39.94 -19.46
CA LEU A 9 -44.62 39.08 -18.81
C LEU A 9 -44.82 37.56 -18.72
N ALA A 10 -43.96 36.88 -19.47
CA ALA A 10 -43.41 35.59 -19.16
C ALA A 10 -42.72 35.57 -17.78
N THR A 11 -42.91 34.50 -17.01
CA THR A 11 -41.82 33.80 -16.30
C THR A 11 -42.23 32.35 -16.05
N ALA A 12 -41.73 31.44 -16.89
CA ALA A 12 -41.59 30.04 -16.49
C ALA A 12 -40.42 29.97 -15.50
N ALA A 13 -40.72 30.00 -14.20
CA ALA A 13 -39.74 29.72 -13.16
C ALA A 13 -39.50 28.20 -13.12
N SER A 14 -38.56 27.73 -13.94
CA SER A 14 -37.99 26.40 -13.80
C SER A 14 -37.21 26.35 -12.49
N LEU A 15 -37.76 25.71 -11.46
CA LEU A 15 -36.96 25.24 -10.34
C LEU A 15 -36.11 24.05 -10.83
N ALA A 16 -34.97 24.34 -11.44
CA ALA A 16 -33.87 23.39 -11.44
C ALA A 16 -33.39 23.32 -9.98
N ALA A 17 -33.77 22.27 -9.27
CA ALA A 17 -33.11 21.90 -8.03
C ALA A 17 -31.63 21.68 -8.37
N ALA A 18 -30.80 22.66 -8.06
CA ALA A 18 -29.35 22.51 -8.13
C ALA A 18 -29.00 21.35 -7.19
N LEU A 19 -28.54 20.25 -7.77
CA LEU A 19 -27.83 19.20 -7.05
C LEU A 19 -26.76 19.88 -6.19
N PRO A 20 -26.55 19.49 -4.92
CA PRO A 20 -25.47 20.04 -4.13
C PRO A 20 -24.17 19.83 -4.92
N THR A 21 -23.58 20.94 -5.38
CA THR A 21 -22.23 20.93 -5.93
C THR A 21 -21.35 20.46 -4.79
N ASN A 22 -20.78 19.26 -4.93
CA ASN A 22 -19.71 18.77 -4.07
C ASN A 22 -18.66 19.88 -3.96
N THR A 23 -18.70 20.59 -2.84
CA THR A 23 -17.62 21.41 -2.35
C THR A 23 -16.37 20.54 -2.30
N ALA A 24 -15.26 21.05 -2.81
CA ALA A 24 -13.98 20.36 -2.90
C ALA A 24 -13.69 19.48 -1.67
N SER A 25 -13.34 18.22 -1.95
CA SER A 25 -12.85 17.22 -1.00
C SER A 25 -11.47 17.62 -0.43
N PRO A 26 -11.01 16.97 0.66
CA PRO A 26 -10.26 17.57 1.77
C PRO A 26 -8.84 18.02 1.41
N THR A 27 -8.27 18.83 2.31
CA THR A 27 -6.89 19.34 2.32
C THR A 27 -5.83 18.24 2.29
N CYS A 28 -5.65 17.55 1.15
CA CYS A 28 -4.51 16.68 0.96
C CYS A 28 -3.24 17.51 0.69
N GLY A 29 -2.07 17.01 1.12
CA GLY A 29 -0.77 17.45 0.64
C GLY A 29 -0.21 18.75 1.23
N LEU A 30 -0.67 19.18 2.41
CA LEU A 30 -0.02 20.29 3.12
C LEU A 30 1.45 19.94 3.40
N PRO A 31 2.43 20.67 2.84
CA PRO A 31 3.84 20.38 3.06
C PRO A 31 4.16 20.43 4.55
N GLY A 32 4.78 19.37 5.07
CA GLY A 32 5.17 19.28 6.49
C GLY A 32 4.10 18.77 7.45
N ASN A 33 2.93 18.33 6.97
CA ASN A 33 1.95 17.64 7.81
C ASN A 33 2.45 16.22 8.15
N LEU A 34 3.17 16.11 9.27
CA LEU A 34 3.78 14.87 9.75
C LEU A 34 3.15 14.45 11.08
N HIS A 35 2.85 13.16 11.22
CA HIS A 35 2.44 12.56 12.48
C HIS A 35 3.54 11.64 13.01
N LYS A 36 4.00 11.89 14.23
CA LYS A 36 4.95 11.02 14.92
C LYS A 36 4.20 9.90 15.64
N THR A 37 4.47 8.65 15.30
CA THR A 37 3.81 7.47 15.89
C THR A 37 4.81 6.42 16.37
N LYS A 38 4.39 5.59 17.33
CA LYS A 38 5.14 4.42 17.79
C LYS A 38 4.51 3.15 17.22
N VAL A 39 5.33 2.32 16.59
CA VAL A 39 4.91 1.03 16.02
C VAL A 39 4.42 0.12 17.13
N LYS A 40 3.21 -0.43 16.97
CA LYS A 40 2.63 -1.42 17.89
C LYS A 40 3.05 -2.84 17.50
N ALA A 41 2.95 -3.77 18.44
CA ALA A 41 3.18 -5.19 18.15
C ALA A 41 2.24 -5.67 17.03
N GLY A 42 2.82 -6.30 15.99
CA GLY A 42 2.08 -6.81 14.83
C GLY A 42 1.68 -5.76 13.80
N GLN A 43 2.06 -4.49 13.95
CA GLN A 43 1.74 -3.45 12.98
C GLN A 43 2.70 -3.49 11.78
N THR A 44 2.20 -3.17 10.57
CA THR A 44 2.97 -3.09 9.32
C THR A 44 2.99 -1.66 8.77
N LEU A 45 3.93 -1.34 7.87
CA LEU A 45 3.92 -0.05 7.17
C LEU A 45 2.66 0.13 6.31
N THR A 46 2.13 -0.94 5.71
CA THR A 46 0.86 -0.91 4.97
C THR A 46 -0.28 -0.41 5.85
N ALA A 47 -0.48 -1.02 7.03
CA ALA A 47 -1.55 -0.63 7.95
C ALA A 47 -1.35 0.79 8.52
N ILE A 48 -0.10 1.24 8.67
CA ILE A 48 0.21 2.62 9.06
C ILE A 48 -0.14 3.59 7.94
N ALA A 49 0.32 3.31 6.72
CA ALA A 49 0.09 4.16 5.56
C ALA A 49 -1.41 4.34 5.28
N GLU A 50 -2.18 3.25 5.28
CA GLU A 50 -3.63 3.27 5.11
C GLU A 50 -4.32 4.11 6.19
N ARG A 51 -3.92 3.94 7.46
CA ARG A 51 -4.51 4.68 8.58
C ARG A 51 -4.34 6.19 8.48
N PHE A 52 -3.23 6.64 7.90
CA PHE A 52 -2.86 8.06 7.82
C PHE A 52 -3.03 8.66 6.43
N HIS A 53 -3.65 7.92 5.49
CA HIS A 53 -3.75 8.33 4.09
C HIS A 53 -2.37 8.73 3.52
N SER A 54 -1.36 7.89 3.79
CA SER A 54 0.04 8.06 3.41
C SER A 54 0.47 7.02 2.38
N GLY A 55 1.74 7.10 1.94
CA GLY A 55 2.39 6.07 1.14
C GLY A 55 3.42 5.28 1.95
N ILE A 56 3.49 3.97 1.73
CA ILE A 56 4.51 3.09 2.33
C ILE A 56 5.91 3.64 2.05
N CYS A 57 6.17 4.00 0.79
CA CYS A 57 7.48 4.45 0.34
C CYS A 57 7.80 5.88 0.77
N ASP A 58 6.78 6.73 0.92
CA ASP A 58 6.93 8.03 1.56
C ASP A 58 7.42 7.89 3.00
N ILE A 59 6.84 6.96 3.77
CA ILE A 59 7.27 6.66 5.15
C ILE A 59 8.70 6.10 5.16
N VAL A 60 9.02 5.15 4.26
CA VAL A 60 10.35 4.54 4.16
C VAL A 60 11.42 5.60 3.91
N SER A 61 11.22 6.44 2.89
CA SER A 61 12.18 7.48 2.51
C SER A 61 12.36 8.52 3.62
N LEU A 62 11.26 8.95 4.26
CA LEU A 62 11.32 9.95 5.33
C LEU A 62 12.07 9.45 6.56
N ASN A 63 11.91 8.17 6.91
CA ASN A 63 12.54 7.56 8.09
C ASN A 63 13.86 6.84 7.77
N LYS A 64 14.31 6.88 6.50
CA LYS A 64 15.54 6.22 6.03
C LYS A 64 15.57 4.73 6.38
N LEU A 65 14.43 4.05 6.21
CA LEU A 65 14.35 2.62 6.48
C LEU A 65 15.08 1.85 5.37
N GLU A 66 15.98 0.95 5.75
CA GLU A 66 16.70 0.11 4.79
C GLU A 66 15.80 -0.96 4.16
N ASN A 67 14.89 -1.53 4.95
CA ASN A 67 13.95 -2.57 4.51
C ASN A 67 12.50 -2.18 4.87
N PRO A 68 11.63 -1.92 3.88
CA PRO A 68 10.23 -1.56 4.11
C PRO A 68 9.41 -2.59 4.91
N ASN A 69 9.84 -3.85 4.92
CA ASN A 69 9.11 -4.94 5.56
C ASN A 69 9.54 -5.19 7.01
N VAL A 70 10.54 -4.45 7.50
CA VAL A 70 11.10 -4.64 8.84
C VAL A 70 10.89 -3.37 9.65
N ILE A 71 9.90 -3.42 10.55
CA ILE A 71 9.69 -2.42 11.60
C ILE A 71 9.52 -3.12 12.95
N PHE A 72 10.00 -2.49 14.02
CA PHE A 72 10.01 -3.09 15.36
C PHE A 72 8.99 -2.46 16.28
N PRO A 73 8.33 -3.22 17.17
CA PRO A 73 7.48 -2.64 18.20
C PRO A 73 8.24 -1.60 19.05
N GLY A 74 7.63 -0.46 19.28
CA GLY A 74 8.23 0.68 19.99
C GLY A 74 9.06 1.62 19.12
N GLN A 75 9.36 1.26 17.86
CA GLN A 75 10.04 2.12 16.90
C GLN A 75 9.21 3.38 16.63
N GLU A 76 9.85 4.55 16.67
CA GLU A 76 9.21 5.81 16.32
C GLU A 76 9.32 6.08 14.82
N LEU A 77 8.21 6.42 14.18
CA LEU A 77 8.13 6.78 12.76
C LEU A 77 7.50 8.16 12.60
N LEU A 78 8.06 8.94 11.67
CA LEU A 78 7.44 10.14 11.11
C LEU A 78 6.60 9.73 9.89
N VAL A 79 5.30 9.98 9.93
CA VAL A 79 4.38 9.59 8.87
C VAL A 79 3.82 10.86 8.20
N PRO A 80 4.06 11.08 6.90
CA PRO A 80 3.33 12.11 6.15
C PRO A 80 1.85 11.78 6.15
N VAL A 81 0.97 12.68 6.56
CA VAL A 81 -0.48 12.40 6.60
C VAL A 81 -1.20 13.11 5.45
N ASP A 82 -2.30 12.51 5.00
CA ASP A 82 -3.16 13.05 3.93
C ASP A 82 -2.39 13.38 2.64
N VAL A 83 -1.52 12.47 2.19
CA VAL A 83 -0.72 12.64 0.98
C VAL A 83 -1.64 12.54 -0.25
N CYS A 84 -1.62 13.54 -1.15
CA CYS A 84 -2.48 13.53 -2.34
C CYS A 84 -2.15 12.41 -3.33
N ASN A 85 -0.87 12.05 -3.43
CA ASN A 85 -0.38 11.00 -4.32
C ASN A 85 0.60 10.09 -3.54
N PRO A 86 0.07 9.17 -2.72
CA PRO A 86 0.90 8.32 -1.86
C PRO A 86 1.68 7.31 -2.70
N ASP A 87 2.99 7.22 -2.46
CA ASP A 87 3.82 6.21 -3.08
C ASP A 87 3.79 4.92 -2.26
N ASN A 88 3.13 3.90 -2.81
CA ASN A 88 3.02 2.59 -2.18
C ASN A 88 3.82 1.51 -2.92
N THR A 89 4.66 1.87 -3.90
CA THR A 89 5.19 0.87 -4.85
C THR A 89 6.66 1.06 -5.24
N SER A 90 7.23 2.26 -5.16
CA SER A 90 8.59 2.47 -5.70
C SER A 90 9.70 1.76 -4.91
N CYS A 91 9.49 1.63 -3.60
CA CYS A 91 10.43 1.05 -2.64
C CYS A 91 10.11 -0.40 -2.28
N ILE A 92 8.91 -0.88 -2.62
CA ILE A 92 8.51 -2.27 -2.40
C ILE A 92 8.37 -2.94 -3.75
N THR A 93 9.07 -4.06 -3.93
CA THR A 93 8.71 -4.96 -5.03
C THR A 93 7.35 -5.56 -4.67
N PRO A 94 6.35 -5.51 -5.57
CA PRO A 94 5.08 -6.18 -5.32
C PRO A 94 5.34 -7.61 -4.86
N VAL A 95 4.64 -8.06 -3.82
CA VAL A 95 4.64 -9.48 -3.47
C VAL A 95 4.17 -10.20 -4.73
N GLY A 96 5.00 -11.10 -5.26
CA GLY A 96 4.65 -11.77 -6.49
C GLY A 96 3.34 -12.53 -6.32
N GLU A 97 2.44 -12.40 -7.30
CA GLU A 97 1.19 -13.15 -7.33
C GLU A 97 1.39 -14.58 -7.83
N ALA A 98 2.52 -14.86 -8.49
CA ALA A 98 2.81 -16.16 -9.03
C ALA A 98 2.98 -17.20 -7.91
N THR A 99 2.57 -18.43 -8.17
CA THR A 99 2.74 -19.56 -7.24
C THR A 99 3.97 -20.40 -7.55
N CYS A 100 4.72 -20.05 -8.60
CA CYS A 100 5.91 -20.77 -9.03
C CYS A 100 6.81 -19.88 -9.91
N VAL A 101 8.09 -20.23 -9.97
CA VAL A 101 9.09 -19.57 -10.82
C VAL A 101 9.17 -20.32 -12.16
N LYS A 102 8.88 -19.63 -13.26
CA LYS A 102 9.00 -20.18 -14.63
C LYS A 102 10.47 -20.43 -14.95
N ASP A 103 10.84 -21.67 -15.30
CA ASP A 103 12.20 -22.07 -15.68
C ASP A 103 13.27 -21.68 -14.62
N GLY A 104 12.86 -21.53 -13.36
CA GLY A 104 13.70 -21.08 -12.26
C GLY A 104 14.54 -22.18 -11.62
N PRO A 105 15.43 -21.82 -10.68
CA PRO A 105 16.13 -22.82 -9.90
C PRO A 105 15.14 -23.60 -9.03
N ALA A 106 15.31 -24.92 -8.92
CA ALA A 106 14.46 -25.76 -8.07
C ALA A 106 14.72 -25.59 -6.57
N THR A 107 15.80 -24.89 -6.19
CA THR A 107 16.24 -24.71 -4.80
C THR A 107 16.83 -23.32 -4.57
N TYR A 108 16.79 -22.86 -3.32
CA TYR A 108 17.40 -21.61 -2.86
C TYR A 108 18.20 -21.84 -1.57
N VAL A 109 19.38 -21.23 -1.46
CA VAL A 109 20.21 -21.28 -0.24
C VAL A 109 19.96 -20.01 0.56
N ILE A 110 19.44 -20.16 1.78
CA ILE A 110 19.07 -19.04 2.66
C ILE A 110 20.31 -18.22 3.01
N ALA A 111 20.27 -16.92 2.74
CA ALA A 111 21.30 -15.97 3.15
C ALA A 111 21.04 -15.44 4.58
N SER A 112 22.06 -14.83 5.18
CA SER A 112 21.88 -14.15 6.47
C SER A 112 20.83 -13.03 6.34
N GLY A 113 19.84 -13.02 7.23
CA GLY A 113 18.74 -12.05 7.24
C GLY A 113 17.58 -12.38 6.30
N ASP A 114 17.62 -13.48 5.56
CA ASP A 114 16.48 -13.90 4.75
C ASP A 114 15.29 -14.36 5.61
N THR A 115 14.10 -14.04 5.12
CA THR A 115 12.80 -14.57 5.56
C THR A 115 12.11 -15.21 4.37
N PHE A 116 11.12 -16.08 4.58
CA PHE A 116 10.32 -16.59 3.46
C PHE A 116 9.61 -15.46 2.70
N PHE A 117 9.24 -14.38 3.40
CA PHE A 117 8.69 -13.20 2.77
C PHE A 117 9.69 -12.56 1.79
N THR A 118 10.91 -12.24 2.25
CA THR A 118 11.92 -11.58 1.41
C THR A 118 12.41 -12.48 0.28
N ILE A 119 12.48 -13.81 0.49
CA ILE A 119 12.83 -14.77 -0.56
C ILE A 119 11.71 -14.83 -1.61
N ALA A 120 10.46 -14.96 -1.19
CA ALA A 120 9.31 -15.02 -2.10
C ALA A 120 9.21 -13.75 -2.94
N GLN A 121 9.43 -12.58 -2.33
CA GLN A 121 9.51 -11.30 -3.04
C GLN A 121 10.63 -11.30 -4.09
N LYS A 122 11.86 -11.73 -3.73
CA LYS A 122 12.99 -11.84 -4.68
C LYS A 122 12.68 -12.76 -5.86
N LEU A 123 11.96 -13.84 -5.61
CA LEU A 123 11.58 -14.84 -6.62
C LEU A 123 10.31 -14.46 -7.40
N GLY A 124 9.63 -13.37 -7.03
CA GLY A 124 8.38 -12.96 -7.65
C GLY A 124 7.24 -13.97 -7.44
N ILE A 125 7.22 -14.67 -6.31
CA ILE A 125 6.16 -15.62 -5.94
C ILE A 125 5.50 -15.27 -4.60
N THR A 126 4.38 -15.91 -4.29
CA THR A 126 3.71 -15.77 -3.00
C THR A 126 4.49 -16.50 -1.88
N THR A 127 4.51 -15.91 -0.68
CA THR A 127 5.09 -16.57 0.50
C THR A 127 4.41 -17.90 0.82
N ASP A 128 3.11 -18.01 0.56
CA ASP A 128 2.34 -19.25 0.76
C ASP A 128 2.81 -20.36 -0.19
N SER A 129 3.09 -20.05 -1.46
CA SER A 129 3.61 -21.06 -2.40
C SER A 129 4.99 -21.56 -1.99
N LEU A 130 5.86 -20.67 -1.52
CA LEU A 130 7.19 -21.04 -1.01
C LEU A 130 7.08 -21.86 0.29
N THR A 131 6.18 -21.47 1.20
CA THR A 131 5.94 -22.21 2.44
C THR A 131 5.38 -23.61 2.16
N GLY A 132 4.41 -23.72 1.23
CA GLY A 132 3.81 -24.99 0.82
C GLY A 132 4.80 -25.94 0.15
N ALA A 133 5.79 -25.42 -0.58
CA ALA A 133 6.88 -26.21 -1.16
C ALA A 133 7.87 -26.77 -0.13
N ASN A 134 7.82 -26.29 1.12
CA ASN A 134 8.79 -26.60 2.18
C ASN A 134 8.11 -27.12 3.46
N PRO A 135 7.38 -28.26 3.39
CA PRO A 135 6.76 -28.84 4.57
C PRO A 135 7.84 -29.21 5.61
N GLY A 136 7.68 -28.73 6.84
CA GLY A 136 8.61 -28.97 7.95
C GLY A 136 9.70 -27.90 8.13
N VAL A 137 9.76 -26.89 7.27
CA VAL A 137 10.60 -25.70 7.50
C VAL A 137 9.79 -24.63 8.23
N ALA A 138 10.20 -24.29 9.46
CA ALA A 138 9.55 -23.23 10.23
C ALA A 138 10.00 -21.83 9.74
N PRO A 139 9.10 -20.98 9.20
CA PRO A 139 9.47 -19.66 8.67
C PRO A 139 10.08 -18.71 9.70
N GLN A 140 9.74 -18.87 10.98
CA GLN A 140 10.32 -18.12 12.10
C GLN A 140 11.68 -18.65 12.59
N SER A 141 12.23 -19.69 11.98
CA SER A 141 13.47 -20.34 12.46
C SER A 141 14.39 -20.76 11.32
N LEU A 142 14.46 -19.92 10.28
CA LEU A 142 15.37 -20.12 9.15
C LEU A 142 16.82 -19.98 9.57
N LYS A 143 17.69 -20.81 8.98
CA LYS A 143 19.14 -20.77 9.20
C LYS A 143 19.87 -20.35 7.93
N ALA A 144 20.81 -19.43 8.04
CA ALA A 144 21.71 -19.13 6.92
C ALA A 144 22.45 -20.40 6.48
N GLY A 145 22.57 -20.62 5.17
CA GLY A 145 23.12 -21.82 4.57
C GLY A 145 22.14 -22.99 4.43
N GLN A 146 20.95 -22.90 5.03
CA GLN A 146 19.89 -23.89 4.81
C GLN A 146 19.41 -23.86 3.36
N VAL A 147 19.20 -25.03 2.76
CA VAL A 147 18.60 -25.15 1.42
C VAL A 147 17.09 -25.36 1.55
N ILE A 148 16.32 -24.64 0.75
CA ILE A 148 14.87 -24.80 0.61
C ILE A 148 14.49 -25.08 -0.84
N ASN A 149 13.35 -25.74 -1.04
CA ASN A 149 12.75 -25.95 -2.35
C ASN A 149 12.12 -24.66 -2.85
N VAL A 150 12.21 -24.43 -4.16
CA VAL A 150 11.50 -23.35 -4.86
C VAL A 150 10.45 -24.00 -5.75
N PRO A 151 9.17 -23.61 -5.67
CA PRO A 151 8.16 -24.12 -6.58
C PRO A 151 8.47 -23.61 -7.99
N VAL A 152 8.70 -24.52 -8.94
CA VAL A 152 9.02 -24.18 -10.34
C VAL A 152 7.90 -24.63 -11.28
N CYS A 153 7.58 -23.78 -12.26
CA CYS A 153 6.71 -24.14 -13.37
C CYS A 153 7.51 -24.30 -14.65
N LYS A 154 7.07 -25.24 -15.49
CA LYS A 154 7.58 -25.44 -16.84
C LYS A 154 6.95 -24.48 -17.83
#